data_AF-A0A2E7I5X8-F1
#
_entry.id   AF-A0A2E7I5X8-F1
#
_cell.length_a   1.000
_cell.length_b   1.000
_cell.length_c   1.000
_cell.angle_alpha   90.00
_cell.angle_beta   90.00
_cell.angle_gamma   90.00
#
_symmetry.space_group_name_H-M   'P 1'
#
loop_
_entity.id
_entity.type
_entity.pdbx_description
1 polymer ?
#
loop_
_entity_poly.entity_id
_entity_poly.type
_entity_poly.pdbx_seq_one_letter_code
_entity_poly.pdbx_strand_id
1 'polypeptide(L)'
;MNAQAQQSGPMRLAPVTEVSEDKSSEETPTETSGAVLIQGLDAVPEDAVGVLSIFDGSLGDEMWAGTDWATALRLLDALPASFPILDARPLARRLLLSVATPPIGGADKSGLLAARLAGLVAIGAADDVIDLARAVNSREVPDNIATSVVAAHFLRGDTASGCEVLDRFGGGYSELFWQKARIICQIARGKGAEASLGLDLLRDERGETDSLFQNIAYTAAVGLPVTADQLMLPSDPDILTFALMNVAEAELPDWVVGSDDPAIMRAVLASQRVDVPRKLARAHEALRSGRIGADEVAILYEELTIDDETVSDALLDPESVELDLRLACLYLAARNQGVAVARSEALWEAWTLAKAVELDDVVMATTARLLSGVPVTADFGWLAAGATRAALLAGKDALAVSWYQLALRQGRSDADIARATVMMWPEMRVVGRTLSAADVSSDDALGAAAISSITPVAGETGATVPTTQSAGVASVKARAPVPWSAARLSRWIDLADNNLGMTDIGTVLYLLQVFGDPVSETQWARAPIVDNNGLGDKVGKASGNPKAMPSVAALAGLARASAAGRRAETVLYAMIVLGQVDESPHAGIVGSVVRGLQRVGLDTDAQAIARSLLVTRAQ
;
A
#
# COMPACT_ATOMS: atom_id res chain seq x y z
N MET A 1 73.55 -14.86 -48.22
CA MET A 1 74.72 -15.22 -47.38
C MET A 1 74.44 -14.76 -45.95
N ASN A 2 74.80 -15.63 -45.02
CA ASN A 2 74.53 -15.62 -43.58
C ASN A 2 75.05 -14.37 -42.84
N ALA A 3 74.42 -14.04 -41.70
CA ALA A 3 74.97 -14.31 -40.35
C ALA A 3 74.68 -13.19 -39.33
N GLN A 4 73.79 -13.53 -38.39
CA GLN A 4 74.04 -13.59 -36.93
C GLN A 4 74.75 -12.44 -36.18
N ALA A 5 73.99 -11.88 -35.23
CA ALA A 5 74.10 -12.13 -33.78
C ALA A 5 74.61 -11.00 -32.83
N GLN A 6 73.69 -10.70 -31.89
CA GLN A 6 73.82 -10.71 -30.42
C GLN A 6 74.18 -9.45 -29.59
N GLN A 7 73.11 -8.95 -28.93
CA GLN A 7 72.88 -8.89 -27.46
C GLN A 7 73.34 -7.68 -26.61
N SER A 8 72.31 -6.92 -26.20
CA SER A 8 71.83 -6.67 -24.81
C SER A 8 72.40 -5.54 -23.94
N GLY A 9 71.65 -4.42 -23.91
CA GLY A 9 71.08 -3.73 -22.72
C GLY A 9 71.98 -2.83 -21.85
N PRO A 10 71.43 -1.89 -21.02
CA PRO A 10 70.02 -1.53 -20.80
C PRO A 10 69.63 -0.07 -21.19
N MET A 11 68.34 0.20 -21.10
CA MET A 11 67.55 1.26 -21.75
C MET A 11 67.53 2.60 -20.98
N ARG A 12 67.26 3.68 -21.74
CA ARG A 12 67.59 5.11 -21.51
C ARG A 12 66.79 5.85 -20.43
N LEU A 13 67.47 6.78 -19.75
CA LEU A 13 66.91 7.96 -19.05
C LEU A 13 67.24 9.20 -19.87
N ALA A 14 66.22 9.99 -20.28
CA ALA A 14 66.42 11.27 -20.97
C ALA A 14 65.13 12.15 -20.94
N PRO A 15 65.23 13.48 -21.12
CA PRO A 15 65.10 14.40 -19.98
C PRO A 15 64.49 15.81 -20.32
N VAL A 16 64.59 16.70 -19.33
CA VAL A 16 64.71 18.20 -19.34
C VAL A 16 63.50 19.08 -19.69
N THR A 17 63.12 19.82 -18.65
CA THR A 17 62.42 21.10 -18.55
C THR A 17 63.36 22.27 -18.86
N GLU A 18 62.90 23.34 -19.51
CA GLU A 18 63.40 24.71 -19.19
C GLU A 18 62.38 25.80 -19.57
N VAL A 19 61.90 26.45 -18.51
CA VAL A 19 61.62 27.88 -18.26
C VAL A 19 61.30 28.83 -19.43
N SER A 20 60.24 29.62 -19.25
CA SER A 20 60.10 30.95 -19.86
C SER A 20 59.53 31.95 -18.84
N GLU A 21 60.31 32.99 -18.55
CA GLU A 21 59.86 34.28 -18.01
C GLU A 21 59.72 35.26 -19.18
N ASP A 22 58.66 36.07 -19.26
CA ASP A 22 58.67 37.42 -18.68
C ASP A 22 57.29 38.11 -18.85
N LYS A 23 57.05 39.09 -17.97
CA LYS A 23 55.81 39.86 -17.78
C LYS A 23 55.58 40.94 -18.84
N SER A 24 54.31 41.22 -19.14
CA SER A 24 53.78 42.59 -19.06
C SER A 24 52.28 42.60 -18.81
N SER A 25 51.89 43.28 -17.74
CA SER A 25 50.53 43.55 -17.30
C SER A 25 49.92 44.68 -18.11
N GLU A 26 48.67 44.53 -18.55
CA GLU A 26 47.79 45.66 -18.80
C GLU A 26 46.37 45.27 -18.36
N GLU A 27 45.90 45.94 -17.31
CA GLU A 27 44.60 45.73 -16.67
C GLU A 27 43.47 46.30 -17.53
N THR A 28 42.40 45.53 -17.73
CA THR A 28 41.04 46.07 -17.91
C THR A 28 40.03 45.17 -17.17
N PRO A 29 39.00 45.72 -16.51
CA PRO A 29 38.19 44.99 -15.55
C PRO A 29 37.09 44.15 -16.22
N THR A 30 36.84 43.05 -15.53
CA THR A 30 35.85 41.98 -15.66
C THR A 30 34.42 42.42 -15.97
N GLU A 31 33.79 41.77 -16.96
CA GLU A 31 32.37 41.43 -16.88
C GLU A 31 32.17 39.96 -17.29
N THR A 32 31.66 39.19 -16.35
CA THR A 32 31.55 37.74 -16.33
C THR A 32 30.47 37.26 -17.28
N SER A 33 30.84 36.68 -18.43
CA SER A 33 29.96 35.74 -19.12
C SER A 33 30.09 34.38 -18.44
N GLY A 34 29.06 33.98 -17.70
CA GLY A 34 28.98 32.69 -17.03
C GLY A 34 29.05 31.55 -18.04
N ALA A 35 30.25 31.01 -18.22
CA ALA A 35 30.42 29.70 -18.82
C ALA A 35 29.76 28.69 -17.89
N VAL A 36 28.64 28.10 -18.33
CA VAL A 36 28.04 26.95 -17.69
C VAL A 36 29.05 25.81 -17.78
N LEU A 37 29.75 25.56 -16.67
CA LEU A 37 30.50 24.33 -16.47
C LEU A 37 29.48 23.20 -16.30
N ILE A 38 29.22 22.48 -17.38
CA ILE A 38 28.59 21.16 -17.28
C ILE A 38 29.66 20.25 -16.65
N GLN A 39 29.69 20.20 -15.32
CA GLN A 39 30.26 19.05 -14.63
C GLN A 39 29.48 17.83 -15.10
N GLY A 40 30.19 16.80 -15.56
CA GLY A 40 29.56 15.53 -15.92
C GLY A 40 28.69 15.08 -14.75
N LEU A 41 27.41 14.83 -15.00
CA LEU A 41 26.56 14.18 -14.01
C LEU A 41 27.20 12.83 -13.70
N ASP A 42 27.68 12.65 -12.48
CA ASP A 42 28.01 11.33 -11.97
C ASP A 42 26.80 10.43 -12.23
N ALA A 43 27.03 9.22 -12.76
CA ALA A 43 25.96 8.28 -13.03
C ALA A 43 25.20 8.02 -11.72
N VAL A 44 23.90 8.31 -11.70
CA VAL A 44 23.05 8.03 -10.53
C VAL A 44 23.14 6.54 -10.24
N PRO A 45 23.53 6.13 -9.02
CA PRO A 45 23.58 4.71 -8.68
C PRO A 45 22.21 4.07 -8.91
N GLU A 46 22.19 2.90 -9.55
CA GLU A 46 20.95 2.17 -9.87
C GLU A 46 20.09 1.92 -8.61
N ASP A 47 20.74 1.58 -7.50
CA ASP A 47 20.09 1.33 -6.21
C ASP A 47 19.49 2.61 -5.57
N ALA A 48 19.81 3.80 -6.07
CA ALA A 48 19.28 5.08 -5.59
C ALA A 48 17.95 5.48 -6.25
N VAL A 49 17.61 4.85 -7.38
CA VAL A 49 16.44 5.21 -8.19
C VAL A 49 15.14 4.88 -7.44
N GLY A 50 14.14 5.73 -7.62
CA GLY A 50 12.80 5.58 -7.06
C GLY A 50 11.80 6.44 -7.83
N VAL A 51 10.51 6.20 -7.62
CA VAL A 51 9.42 6.93 -8.29
C VAL A 51 8.59 7.77 -7.32
N LEU A 52 8.79 7.61 -6.00
CA LEU A 52 8.14 8.44 -4.99
C LEU A 52 9.06 9.57 -4.53
N SER A 53 8.55 10.80 -4.57
CA SER A 53 9.15 11.95 -3.91
C SER A 53 8.67 12.09 -2.46
N ILE A 54 9.21 13.05 -1.71
CA ILE A 54 8.70 13.40 -0.37
C ILE A 54 7.22 13.83 -0.38
N PHE A 55 6.74 14.43 -1.47
CA PHE A 55 5.33 14.84 -1.61
C PHE A 55 4.39 13.65 -1.84
N ASP A 56 4.93 12.54 -2.33
CA ASP A 56 4.21 11.29 -2.56
C ASP A 56 4.37 10.31 -1.37
N GLY A 57 4.91 10.81 -0.25
CA GLY A 57 5.12 10.04 0.96
C GLY A 57 6.37 9.16 0.96
N SER A 58 7.44 9.48 0.22
CA SER A 58 8.70 8.73 0.35
C SER A 58 9.23 8.69 1.79
N LEU A 59 10.12 7.75 2.09
CA LEU A 59 10.80 7.66 3.39
C LEU A 59 11.97 8.67 3.53
N GLY A 60 12.25 9.44 2.49
CA GLY A 60 13.30 10.46 2.39
C GLY A 60 14.65 9.90 1.96
N ASP A 61 15.50 10.78 1.42
CA ASP A 61 16.79 10.42 0.80
C ASP A 61 17.72 9.67 1.75
N GLU A 62 17.66 9.99 3.05
CA GLU A 62 18.49 9.41 4.11
C GLU A 62 17.83 8.19 4.78
N MET A 63 16.85 7.52 4.16
CA MET A 63 16.12 6.42 4.81
C MET A 63 17.04 5.26 5.24
N TRP A 64 18.17 5.08 4.55
CA TRP A 64 19.19 4.05 4.82
C TRP A 64 20.29 4.51 5.78
N ALA A 65 20.22 5.72 6.34
CA ALA A 65 21.23 6.24 7.24
C ALA A 65 21.49 5.28 8.42
N GLY A 66 22.75 4.88 8.58
CA GLY A 66 23.21 3.96 9.62
C GLY A 66 22.98 2.47 9.35
N THR A 67 22.33 2.10 8.24
CA THR A 67 22.16 0.70 7.80
C THR A 67 23.25 0.33 6.79
N ASP A 68 23.84 -0.85 6.95
CA ASP A 68 24.80 -1.39 5.98
C ASP A 68 24.09 -2.14 4.85
N TRP A 69 24.75 -2.21 3.69
CA TRP A 69 24.18 -2.82 2.48
C TRP A 69 23.77 -4.29 2.66
N ALA A 70 24.53 -5.09 3.39
CA ALA A 70 24.23 -6.52 3.57
C ALA A 70 22.99 -6.71 4.45
N THR A 71 22.84 -5.87 5.48
CA THR A 71 21.63 -5.84 6.31
C THR A 71 20.41 -5.40 5.50
N ALA A 72 20.54 -4.36 4.68
CA ALA A 72 19.44 -3.88 3.83
C ALA A 72 18.96 -4.97 2.86
N LEU A 73 19.88 -5.58 2.12
CA LEU A 73 19.54 -6.63 1.15
C LEU A 73 18.87 -7.83 1.81
N ARG A 74 19.46 -8.34 2.90
CA ARG A 74 18.90 -9.49 3.65
C ARG A 74 17.48 -9.20 4.16
N LEU A 75 17.17 -7.97 4.52
CA LEU A 75 15.84 -7.60 5.02
C LEU A 75 14.82 -7.38 3.89
N LEU A 76 15.26 -6.89 2.73
CA LEU A 76 14.42 -6.82 1.53
C LEU A 76 14.08 -8.24 1.04
N ASP A 77 15.06 -9.15 0.99
CA ASP A 77 14.85 -10.54 0.60
C ASP A 77 13.92 -11.31 1.56
N ALA A 78 13.85 -10.86 2.81
CA ALA A 78 12.99 -11.44 3.84
C ALA A 78 11.61 -10.75 3.94
N LEU A 79 11.32 -9.76 3.09
CA LEU A 79 10.08 -9.00 3.15
C LEU A 79 8.89 -9.92 2.82
N PRO A 80 7.84 -9.98 3.66
CA PRO A 80 6.64 -10.75 3.37
C PRO A 80 5.88 -10.20 2.16
N ALA A 81 5.20 -11.10 1.44
CA ALA A 81 4.30 -10.73 0.34
C ALA A 81 2.93 -10.26 0.85
N SER A 82 2.46 -10.82 1.97
CA SER A 82 1.13 -10.59 2.53
C SER A 82 1.20 -10.03 3.94
N PHE A 83 0.26 -9.14 4.27
CA PHE A 83 0.13 -8.51 5.59
C PHE A 83 -1.34 -8.56 6.01
N PRO A 84 -1.68 -9.18 7.15
CA PRO A 84 -3.07 -9.17 7.65
C PRO A 84 -3.53 -7.79 8.15
N ILE A 85 -2.60 -6.86 8.38
CA ILE A 85 -2.92 -5.47 8.71
C ILE A 85 -2.91 -4.64 7.42
N LEU A 86 -4.08 -4.14 7.01
CA LEU A 86 -4.29 -3.40 5.77
C LEU A 86 -3.27 -2.27 5.55
N ASP A 87 -3.04 -1.45 6.59
CA ASP A 87 -2.14 -0.28 6.52
C ASP A 87 -0.64 -0.63 6.47
N ALA A 88 -0.25 -1.90 6.60
CA ALA A 88 1.15 -2.32 6.44
C ALA A 88 1.58 -2.31 4.96
N ARG A 89 0.71 -2.77 4.04
CA ARG A 89 1.05 -2.87 2.61
C ARG A 89 1.40 -1.51 1.98
N PRO A 90 0.65 -0.42 2.19
CA PRO A 90 1.02 0.90 1.69
C PRO A 90 2.41 1.36 2.16
N LEU A 91 2.77 1.08 3.41
CA LEU A 91 4.10 1.40 3.94
C LEU A 91 5.21 0.56 3.30
N ALA A 92 4.98 -0.75 3.09
CA ALA A 92 5.90 -1.62 2.36
C ALA A 92 6.11 -1.12 0.93
N ARG A 93 5.03 -0.80 0.21
CA ARG A 93 5.08 -0.22 -1.15
C ARG A 93 5.87 1.09 -1.17
N ARG A 94 5.62 2.00 -0.23
CA ARG A 94 6.34 3.29 -0.11
C ARG A 94 7.83 3.09 0.10
N LEU A 95 8.23 2.13 0.94
CA LEU A 95 9.63 1.77 1.14
C LEU A 95 10.29 1.29 -0.16
N LEU A 96 9.61 0.40 -0.90
CA LEU A 96 10.14 -0.18 -2.13
C LEU A 96 10.25 0.82 -3.29
N LEU A 97 9.50 1.91 -3.28
CA LEU A 97 9.47 2.92 -4.35
C LEU A 97 10.20 4.23 -4.02
N SER A 98 10.68 4.41 -2.78
CA SER A 98 11.36 5.63 -2.35
C SER A 98 12.69 5.83 -3.07
N VAL A 99 12.97 7.07 -3.47
CA VAL A 99 14.33 7.52 -3.82
C VAL A 99 15.17 7.58 -2.55
N ALA A 100 16.40 7.07 -2.58
CA ALA A 100 17.27 7.09 -1.40
C ALA A 100 18.76 6.97 -1.74
N THR A 101 19.61 7.60 -0.94
CA THR A 101 21.06 7.34 -0.98
C THR A 101 21.31 5.88 -0.61
N PRO A 102 22.07 5.10 -1.40
CA PRO A 102 22.33 3.69 -1.10
C PRO A 102 22.95 3.47 0.30
N PRO A 103 22.71 2.33 0.95
CA PRO A 103 23.28 1.99 2.25
C PRO A 103 24.82 2.04 2.28
N ILE A 104 25.36 2.14 3.49
CA ILE A 104 26.82 2.19 3.70
C ILE A 104 27.48 0.93 3.13
N GLY A 105 28.54 1.12 2.35
CA GLY A 105 29.27 0.03 1.70
C GLY A 105 28.53 -0.59 0.50
N GLY A 106 27.54 0.12 -0.06
CA GLY A 106 26.72 -0.29 -1.20
C GLY A 106 26.97 0.44 -2.52
N ALA A 107 27.80 1.49 -2.54
CA ALA A 107 27.98 2.34 -3.74
C ALA A 107 28.39 1.58 -5.01
N ASP A 108 29.22 0.54 -4.86
CA ASP A 108 29.70 -0.30 -5.96
C ASP A 108 29.04 -1.69 -6.00
N LYS A 109 27.98 -1.92 -5.21
CA LYS A 109 27.30 -3.21 -5.12
C LYS A 109 25.95 -3.16 -5.82
N SER A 110 25.59 -4.25 -6.48
CA SER A 110 24.30 -4.43 -7.16
C SER A 110 23.39 -5.35 -6.37
N GLY A 111 22.08 -5.08 -6.37
CA GLY A 111 21.08 -6.07 -5.95
C GLY A 111 19.94 -5.50 -5.11
N LEU A 112 20.08 -4.30 -4.53
CA LEU A 112 18.96 -3.72 -3.77
C LEU A 112 17.80 -3.36 -4.69
N LEU A 113 18.06 -2.83 -5.90
CA LEU A 113 17.00 -2.59 -6.86
C LEU A 113 16.27 -3.88 -7.25
N ALA A 114 17.02 -4.95 -7.54
CA ALA A 114 16.43 -6.26 -7.87
C ALA A 114 15.56 -6.79 -6.72
N ALA A 115 16.03 -6.70 -5.47
CA ALA A 115 15.26 -7.09 -4.29
C ALA A 115 14.01 -6.20 -4.09
N ARG A 116 14.10 -4.90 -4.38
CA ARG A 116 12.95 -3.98 -4.33
C ARG A 116 11.88 -4.34 -5.37
N LEU A 117 12.29 -4.61 -6.62
CA LEU A 117 11.39 -5.03 -7.69
C LEU A 117 10.78 -6.41 -7.41
N ALA A 118 11.55 -7.35 -6.86
CA ALA A 118 11.03 -8.64 -6.40
C ALA A 118 9.97 -8.47 -5.30
N GLY A 119 10.21 -7.60 -4.32
CA GLY A 119 9.22 -7.25 -3.31
C GLY A 119 7.93 -6.64 -3.89
N LEU A 120 8.06 -5.76 -4.91
CA LEU A 120 6.90 -5.19 -5.61
C LEU A 120 6.11 -6.24 -6.38
N VAL A 121 6.79 -7.18 -7.07
CA VAL A 121 6.15 -8.34 -7.70
C VAL A 121 5.39 -9.15 -6.65
N ALA A 122 6.01 -9.45 -5.51
CA ALA A 122 5.42 -10.28 -4.46
C ALA A 122 4.13 -9.67 -3.85
N ILE A 123 4.07 -8.35 -3.69
CA ILE A 123 2.85 -7.66 -3.19
C ILE A 123 1.82 -7.35 -4.30
N GLY A 124 2.05 -7.88 -5.52
CA GLY A 124 1.19 -7.71 -6.71
C GLY A 124 1.16 -6.29 -7.28
N ALA A 125 2.23 -5.51 -7.09
CA ALA A 125 2.36 -4.15 -7.58
C ALA A 125 3.01 -4.11 -8.97
N ALA A 126 2.40 -4.77 -9.96
CA ALA A 126 2.99 -4.96 -11.28
C ALA A 126 3.26 -3.64 -12.05
N ASP A 127 2.36 -2.66 -11.95
CA ASP A 127 2.57 -1.35 -12.57
C ASP A 127 3.77 -0.61 -11.98
N ASP A 128 3.94 -0.69 -10.66
CA ASP A 128 5.05 -0.07 -9.95
C ASP A 128 6.41 -0.68 -10.34
N VAL A 129 6.46 -1.99 -10.62
CA VAL A 129 7.65 -2.66 -11.13
C VAL A 129 8.04 -2.08 -12.49
N ILE A 130 7.07 -1.94 -13.39
CA ILE A 130 7.29 -1.44 -14.76
C ILE A 130 7.72 0.04 -14.71
N ASP A 131 7.06 0.85 -13.88
CA ASP A 131 7.37 2.26 -13.76
C ASP A 131 8.75 2.49 -13.10
N LEU A 132 9.11 1.73 -12.07
CA LEU A 132 10.43 1.80 -11.46
C LEU A 132 11.52 1.32 -12.42
N ALA A 133 11.30 0.25 -13.18
CA ALA A 133 12.24 -0.21 -14.20
C ALA A 133 12.46 0.87 -15.29
N ARG A 134 11.38 1.55 -15.72
CA ARG A 134 11.47 2.64 -16.70
C ARG A 134 12.22 3.86 -16.15
N ALA A 135 12.10 4.14 -14.85
CA ALA A 135 12.83 5.22 -14.18
C ALA A 135 14.34 4.92 -14.12
N VAL A 136 14.73 3.65 -14.00
CA VAL A 136 16.14 3.20 -14.03
C VAL A 136 16.72 3.37 -15.43
N ASN A 137 16.05 2.80 -16.43
CA ASN A 137 16.42 2.97 -17.83
C ASN A 137 15.18 2.86 -18.72
N SER A 138 14.85 3.95 -19.41
CA SER A 138 13.67 4.02 -20.27
C SER A 138 13.84 3.32 -21.62
N ARG A 139 15.07 2.95 -22.01
CA ARG A 139 15.38 2.36 -23.32
C ARG A 139 15.47 0.84 -23.28
N GLU A 140 16.00 0.30 -22.19
CA GLU A 140 16.31 -1.11 -22.06
C GLU A 140 16.20 -1.55 -20.60
N VAL A 141 15.73 -2.78 -20.39
CA VAL A 141 15.63 -3.40 -19.07
C VAL A 141 16.95 -4.11 -18.78
N PRO A 142 17.70 -3.70 -17.73
CA PRO A 142 18.91 -4.41 -17.32
C PRO A 142 18.65 -5.88 -16.94
N ASP A 143 19.60 -6.76 -17.27
CA ASP A 143 19.50 -8.21 -17.04
C ASP A 143 19.23 -8.57 -15.57
N ASN A 144 19.82 -7.83 -14.62
CA ASN A 144 19.68 -8.06 -13.17
C ASN A 144 18.27 -7.79 -12.63
N ILE A 145 17.42 -7.08 -13.38
CA ILE A 145 16.02 -6.82 -13.00
C ILE A 145 15.00 -7.45 -13.95
N ALA A 146 15.46 -8.07 -15.04
CA ALA A 146 14.61 -8.59 -16.11
C ALA A 146 13.59 -9.61 -15.61
N THR A 147 13.94 -10.47 -14.66
CA THR A 147 13.01 -11.44 -14.06
C THR A 147 11.77 -10.77 -13.47
N SER A 148 11.96 -9.71 -12.68
CA SER A 148 10.85 -8.98 -12.05
C SER A 148 9.97 -8.28 -13.10
N VAL A 149 10.59 -7.69 -14.13
CA VAL A 149 9.87 -6.97 -15.19
C VAL A 149 9.05 -7.93 -16.05
N VAL A 150 9.59 -9.09 -16.42
CA VAL A 150 8.85 -10.16 -17.13
C VAL A 150 7.67 -10.64 -16.29
N ALA A 151 7.90 -10.92 -15.00
CA ALA A 151 6.84 -11.34 -14.08
C ALA A 151 5.71 -10.30 -13.97
N ALA A 152 6.05 -9.00 -13.87
CA ALA A 152 5.07 -7.93 -13.80
C ALA A 152 4.21 -7.82 -15.06
N HIS A 153 4.81 -7.92 -16.26
CA HIS A 153 4.05 -7.94 -17.51
C HIS A 153 3.11 -9.15 -17.58
N PHE A 154 3.56 -10.32 -17.17
CA PHE A 154 2.74 -11.53 -17.12
C PHE A 154 1.57 -11.43 -16.12
N LEU A 155 1.78 -10.82 -14.94
CA LEU A 155 0.72 -10.55 -13.98
C LEU A 155 -0.34 -9.58 -14.52
N ARG A 156 0.04 -8.63 -15.38
CA ARG A 156 -0.89 -7.73 -16.07
C ARG A 156 -1.62 -8.37 -17.26
N GLY A 157 -1.27 -9.61 -17.63
CA GLY A 157 -1.72 -10.23 -18.87
C GLY A 157 -1.10 -9.61 -20.14
N ASP A 158 -0.10 -8.74 -20.01
CA ASP A 158 0.65 -8.14 -21.11
C ASP A 158 1.80 -9.07 -21.56
N THR A 159 1.42 -10.24 -22.07
CA THR A 159 2.39 -11.26 -22.50
C THR A 159 3.32 -10.73 -23.59
N ALA A 160 2.84 -9.85 -24.46
CA ALA A 160 3.63 -9.30 -25.57
C ALA A 160 4.86 -8.54 -25.05
N SER A 161 4.68 -7.56 -24.17
CA SER A 161 5.79 -6.79 -23.60
C SER A 161 6.71 -7.66 -22.74
N GLY A 162 6.16 -8.61 -21.97
CA GLY A 162 6.96 -9.58 -21.21
C GLY A 162 7.89 -10.40 -22.11
N CYS A 163 7.38 -10.85 -23.27
CA CYS A 163 8.19 -11.58 -24.24
C CYS A 163 9.21 -10.72 -24.97
N GLU A 164 8.97 -9.42 -25.15
CA GLU A 164 9.99 -8.51 -25.68
C GLU A 164 11.16 -8.31 -24.72
N VAL A 165 10.88 -8.18 -23.41
CA VAL A 165 11.93 -8.10 -22.38
C VAL A 165 12.73 -9.41 -22.37
N LEU A 166 12.04 -10.55 -22.46
CA LEU A 166 12.68 -11.86 -22.54
C LEU A 166 13.61 -11.97 -23.76
N ASP A 167 13.19 -11.53 -24.96
CA ASP A 167 14.02 -11.63 -26.16
C ASP A 167 15.33 -10.83 -26.09
N ARG A 168 15.34 -9.73 -25.32
CA ARG A 168 16.53 -8.87 -25.14
C ARG A 168 17.44 -9.34 -24.02
N PHE A 169 16.99 -10.29 -23.19
CA PHE A 169 17.74 -10.78 -22.04
C PHE A 169 19.04 -11.48 -22.47
N GLY A 170 20.18 -10.98 -21.96
CA GLY A 170 21.52 -11.46 -22.29
C GLY A 170 22.07 -12.55 -21.37
N GLY A 171 21.43 -12.79 -20.21
CA GLY A 171 21.95 -13.66 -19.15
C GLY A 171 21.81 -15.17 -19.38
N GLY A 172 21.14 -15.60 -20.44
CA GLY A 172 20.97 -17.01 -20.82
C GLY A 172 19.78 -17.72 -20.14
N TYR A 173 19.36 -18.87 -20.70
CA TYR A 173 18.06 -19.50 -20.38
C TYR A 173 18.17 -20.81 -19.58
N SER A 174 19.20 -20.98 -18.75
CA SER A 174 19.41 -22.22 -17.98
C SER A 174 18.57 -22.29 -16.70
N GLU A 175 18.15 -21.15 -16.15
CA GLU A 175 17.30 -21.13 -14.95
C GLU A 175 15.85 -21.47 -15.30
N LEU A 176 15.17 -22.17 -14.39
CA LEU A 176 13.81 -22.69 -14.59
C LEU A 176 12.81 -21.59 -15.00
N PHE A 177 12.92 -20.41 -14.40
CA PHE A 177 12.09 -19.25 -14.74
C PHE A 177 12.19 -18.92 -16.23
N TRP A 178 13.41 -18.79 -16.76
CA TRP A 178 13.67 -18.41 -18.15
C TRP A 178 13.27 -19.49 -19.14
N GLN A 179 13.46 -20.77 -18.78
CA GLN A 179 12.98 -21.89 -19.59
C GLN A 179 11.45 -21.86 -19.75
N LYS A 180 10.72 -21.74 -18.63
CA LYS A 180 9.25 -21.66 -18.64
C LYS A 180 8.74 -20.40 -19.34
N ALA A 181 9.32 -19.23 -19.06
CA ALA A 181 8.93 -17.97 -19.70
C ALA A 181 9.12 -18.03 -21.22
N ARG A 182 10.20 -18.66 -21.69
CA ARG A 182 10.42 -18.88 -23.12
C ARG A 182 9.35 -19.79 -23.73
N ILE A 183 8.95 -20.86 -23.06
CA ILE A 183 7.86 -21.76 -23.51
C ILE A 183 6.55 -20.98 -23.62
N ILE A 184 6.19 -20.17 -22.61
CA ILE A 184 5.01 -19.30 -22.64
C ILE A 184 5.06 -18.37 -23.86
N CYS A 185 6.20 -17.72 -24.09
CA CYS A 185 6.37 -16.81 -25.22
C CYS A 185 6.33 -17.51 -26.59
N GLN A 186 6.79 -18.75 -26.69
CA GLN A 186 6.67 -19.56 -27.90
C GLN A 186 5.20 -19.90 -28.18
N ILE A 187 4.46 -20.34 -27.16
CA ILE A 187 3.02 -20.63 -27.26
C ILE A 187 2.24 -19.37 -27.66
N ALA A 188 2.48 -18.25 -26.99
CA ALA A 188 1.83 -16.95 -27.28
C ALA A 188 2.08 -16.45 -28.71
N ARG A 189 3.17 -16.90 -29.35
CA ARG A 189 3.56 -16.53 -30.72
C ARG A 189 3.22 -17.63 -31.75
N GLY A 190 2.46 -18.66 -31.37
CA GLY A 190 2.08 -19.76 -32.24
C GLY A 190 3.23 -20.71 -32.63
N LYS A 191 4.35 -20.67 -31.91
CA LYS A 191 5.55 -21.50 -32.13
C LYS A 191 5.45 -22.82 -31.36
N GLY A 192 4.40 -23.58 -31.64
CA GLY A 192 4.04 -24.79 -30.91
C GLY A 192 5.13 -25.86 -30.93
N ALA A 193 5.76 -26.11 -32.09
CA ALA A 193 6.82 -27.11 -32.21
C ALA A 193 8.05 -26.77 -31.36
N GLU A 194 8.44 -25.49 -31.32
CA GLU A 194 9.54 -25.03 -30.49
C GLU A 194 9.20 -25.06 -29.00
N ALA A 195 7.93 -24.80 -28.64
CA ALA A 195 7.45 -24.95 -27.28
C ALA A 195 7.48 -26.43 -26.83
N SER A 196 7.00 -27.36 -27.67
CA SER A 196 7.07 -28.80 -27.41
C SER A 196 8.49 -29.28 -27.20
N LEU A 197 9.44 -28.87 -28.04
CA LEU A 197 10.86 -29.20 -27.84
C LEU A 197 11.41 -28.66 -26.51
N GLY A 198 11.04 -27.43 -26.14
CA GLY A 198 11.41 -26.85 -24.86
C GLY A 198 10.82 -27.61 -23.67
N LEU A 199 9.60 -28.11 -23.80
CA LEU A 199 8.92 -28.93 -22.79
C LEU A 199 9.55 -30.32 -22.65
N ASP A 200 9.92 -30.96 -23.76
CA ASP A 200 10.62 -32.26 -23.75
C ASP A 200 11.95 -32.12 -23.00
N LEU A 201 12.74 -31.07 -23.32
CA LEU A 201 13.99 -30.78 -22.62
C LEU A 201 13.77 -30.51 -21.13
N LEU A 202 12.76 -29.71 -20.79
CA LEU A 202 12.44 -29.39 -19.40
C LEU A 202 12.07 -30.66 -18.61
N ARG A 203 11.31 -31.57 -19.21
CA ARG A 203 10.94 -32.85 -18.61
C ARG A 203 12.15 -33.76 -18.43
N ASP A 204 13.08 -33.79 -19.40
CA ASP A 204 14.31 -34.56 -19.32
C ASP A 204 15.24 -34.04 -18.20
N GLU A 205 15.35 -32.72 -18.04
CA GLU A 205 16.19 -32.09 -17.02
C GLU A 205 15.60 -32.16 -15.60
N ARG A 206 14.27 -32.03 -15.47
CA ARG A 206 13.59 -31.79 -14.19
C ARG A 206 12.55 -32.86 -13.80
N GLY A 207 12.32 -33.86 -14.66
CA GLY A 207 11.27 -34.87 -14.47
C GLY A 207 9.86 -34.28 -14.53
N GLU A 208 8.92 -34.94 -13.85
CA GLU A 208 7.50 -34.54 -13.78
C GLU A 208 7.25 -33.45 -12.71
N THR A 209 8.27 -32.68 -12.35
CA THR A 209 8.09 -31.52 -11.47
C THR A 209 7.26 -30.47 -12.20
N ASP A 210 6.26 -29.93 -11.50
CA ASP A 210 5.28 -28.99 -12.06
C ASP A 210 4.46 -29.56 -13.23
N SER A 211 3.76 -30.66 -12.96
CA SER A 211 2.92 -31.34 -13.94
C SER A 211 1.78 -30.44 -14.44
N LEU A 212 1.29 -29.49 -13.62
CA LEU A 212 0.24 -28.56 -14.02
C LEU A 212 0.72 -27.66 -15.18
N PHE A 213 1.86 -26.97 -15.01
CA PHE A 213 2.43 -26.16 -16.08
C PHE A 213 2.68 -26.99 -17.34
N GLN A 214 3.33 -28.15 -17.20
CA GLN A 214 3.67 -28.99 -18.34
C GLN A 214 2.41 -29.44 -19.09
N ASN A 215 1.35 -29.89 -18.40
CA ASN A 215 0.10 -30.35 -19.02
C ASN A 215 -0.62 -29.24 -19.79
N ILE A 216 -0.71 -28.04 -19.20
CA ILE A 216 -1.29 -26.86 -19.86
C ILE A 216 -0.44 -26.50 -21.08
N ALA A 217 0.89 -26.48 -20.93
CA ALA A 217 1.81 -26.05 -21.97
C ALA A 217 1.83 -27.01 -23.17
N TYR A 218 1.82 -28.33 -22.95
CA TYR A 218 1.73 -29.31 -24.05
C TYR A 218 0.41 -29.16 -24.82
N THR A 219 -0.70 -28.98 -24.11
CA THR A 219 -2.03 -28.83 -24.72
C THR A 219 -2.11 -27.55 -25.55
N ALA A 220 -1.63 -26.43 -24.99
CA ALA A 220 -1.60 -25.16 -25.69
C ALA A 220 -0.60 -25.14 -26.86
N ALA A 221 0.56 -25.81 -26.73
CA ALA A 221 1.56 -25.91 -27.79
C ALA A 221 1.04 -26.61 -29.05
N VAL A 222 0.14 -27.60 -28.90
CA VAL A 222 -0.50 -28.27 -30.05
C VAL A 222 -1.78 -27.56 -30.52
N GLY A 223 -2.13 -26.40 -29.94
CA GLY A 223 -3.28 -25.59 -30.33
C GLY A 223 -4.63 -26.18 -29.89
N LEU A 224 -4.65 -27.05 -28.88
CA LEU A 224 -5.88 -27.58 -28.30
C LEU A 224 -6.35 -26.72 -27.12
N PRO A 225 -7.66 -26.59 -26.89
CA PRO A 225 -8.17 -25.88 -25.72
C PRO A 225 -7.84 -26.65 -24.44
N VAL A 226 -7.44 -25.92 -23.40
CA VAL A 226 -7.18 -26.47 -22.06
C VAL A 226 -8.52 -26.75 -21.39
N THR A 227 -8.72 -27.97 -20.90
CA THR A 227 -9.99 -28.39 -20.28
C THR A 227 -9.99 -28.16 -18.78
N ALA A 228 -11.18 -28.01 -18.19
CA ALA A 228 -11.34 -27.85 -16.74
C ALA A 228 -10.65 -28.98 -15.96
N ASP A 229 -10.79 -30.24 -16.40
CA ASP A 229 -10.17 -31.41 -15.74
C ASP A 229 -8.64 -31.29 -15.62
N GLN A 230 -7.97 -30.66 -16.59
CA GLN A 230 -6.52 -30.43 -16.55
C GLN A 230 -6.13 -29.37 -15.50
N LEU A 231 -7.05 -28.47 -15.19
CA LEU A 231 -6.88 -27.36 -14.24
C LEU A 231 -7.34 -27.74 -12.83
N MET A 232 -8.00 -28.88 -12.63
CA MET A 232 -8.56 -29.32 -11.34
C MET A 232 -7.53 -29.86 -10.35
N LEU A 233 -6.24 -29.92 -10.71
CA LEU A 233 -5.16 -30.29 -9.79
C LEU A 233 -4.84 -29.10 -8.89
N PRO A 234 -5.29 -29.07 -7.61
CA PRO A 234 -5.07 -27.92 -6.75
C PRO A 234 -3.58 -27.86 -6.42
N SER A 235 -2.96 -26.74 -6.75
CA SER A 235 -1.58 -26.40 -6.42
C SER A 235 -1.52 -24.91 -6.11
N ASP A 236 -0.48 -24.43 -5.45
CA ASP A 236 -0.29 -22.99 -5.30
C ASP A 236 0.10 -22.42 -6.69
N PRO A 237 -0.73 -21.56 -7.30
CA PRO A 237 -0.45 -21.08 -8.65
C PRO A 237 0.77 -20.16 -8.60
N ASP A 238 1.82 -20.51 -9.34
CA ASP A 238 2.92 -19.58 -9.57
C ASP A 238 2.61 -18.61 -10.71
N ILE A 239 3.35 -17.49 -10.76
CA ILE A 239 3.15 -16.42 -11.76
C ILE A 239 3.22 -16.94 -13.21
N LEU A 240 4.12 -17.86 -13.50
CA LEU A 240 4.31 -18.40 -14.86
C LEU A 240 3.17 -19.35 -15.22
N THR A 241 2.69 -20.13 -14.27
CA THR A 241 1.52 -20.99 -14.46
C THR A 241 0.26 -20.17 -14.70
N PHE A 242 0.05 -19.08 -13.94
CA PHE A 242 -1.03 -18.12 -14.21
C PHE A 242 -0.90 -17.44 -15.58
N ALA A 243 0.31 -17.01 -15.95
CA ALA A 243 0.57 -16.42 -17.26
C ALA A 243 0.28 -17.39 -18.41
N LEU A 244 0.64 -18.66 -18.23
CA LEU A 244 0.36 -19.72 -19.20
C LEU A 244 -1.14 -19.97 -19.35
N MET A 245 -1.92 -19.96 -18.25
CA MET A 245 -3.38 -20.06 -18.33
C MET A 245 -4.00 -18.90 -19.12
N ASN A 246 -3.48 -17.67 -18.94
CA ASN A 246 -3.92 -16.52 -19.72
C ASN A 246 -3.60 -16.67 -21.21
N VAL A 247 -2.37 -17.09 -21.54
CA VAL A 247 -1.92 -17.32 -22.93
C VAL A 247 -2.67 -18.46 -23.60
N ALA A 248 -2.98 -19.52 -22.85
CA ALA A 248 -3.76 -20.66 -23.35
C ALA A 248 -5.26 -20.38 -23.43
N GLU A 249 -5.69 -19.16 -23.08
CA GLU A 249 -7.08 -18.77 -22.99
C GLU A 249 -7.92 -19.73 -22.16
N ALA A 250 -7.36 -20.23 -21.05
CA ALA A 250 -8.07 -21.09 -20.12
C ALA A 250 -9.11 -20.32 -19.30
N GLU A 251 -10.19 -20.99 -18.91
CA GLU A 251 -11.09 -20.51 -17.86
C GLU A 251 -10.39 -20.69 -16.51
N LEU A 252 -10.27 -19.64 -15.71
CA LEU A 252 -9.55 -19.71 -14.44
C LEU A 252 -10.39 -20.50 -13.42
N PRO A 253 -9.84 -21.57 -12.81
CA PRO A 253 -10.57 -22.36 -11.83
C PRO A 253 -10.70 -21.61 -10.48
N ASP A 254 -11.67 -22.00 -9.65
CA ASP A 254 -11.97 -21.32 -8.39
C ASP A 254 -10.79 -21.27 -7.41
N TRP A 255 -9.90 -22.28 -7.41
CA TRP A 255 -8.72 -22.27 -6.55
C TRP A 255 -7.66 -21.24 -6.99
N VAL A 256 -7.64 -20.85 -8.27
CA VAL A 256 -6.81 -19.72 -8.75
C VAL A 256 -7.47 -18.39 -8.38
N VAL A 257 -8.79 -18.28 -8.59
CA VAL A 257 -9.55 -17.06 -8.26
C VAL A 257 -9.48 -16.77 -6.75
N GLY A 258 -9.56 -17.81 -5.93
CA GLY A 258 -9.41 -17.76 -4.47
C GLY A 258 -7.97 -17.82 -3.96
N SER A 259 -6.95 -17.66 -4.82
CA SER A 259 -5.54 -17.74 -4.40
C SER A 259 -5.18 -16.61 -3.43
N ASP A 260 -4.59 -16.97 -2.29
CA ASP A 260 -4.07 -16.04 -1.29
C ASP A 260 -2.69 -15.47 -1.60
N ASP A 261 -2.06 -15.87 -2.71
CA ASP A 261 -0.87 -15.20 -3.22
C ASP A 261 -1.24 -13.76 -3.64
N PRO A 262 -0.64 -12.71 -3.06
CA PRO A 262 -1.04 -11.33 -3.34
C PRO A 262 -0.81 -10.90 -4.79
N ALA A 263 0.17 -11.48 -5.48
CA ALA A 263 0.43 -11.20 -6.88
C ALA A 263 -0.66 -11.82 -7.76
N ILE A 264 -0.97 -13.10 -7.56
CA ILE A 264 -2.03 -13.78 -8.31
C ILE A 264 -3.39 -13.18 -8.01
N MET A 265 -3.72 -12.93 -6.73
CA MET A 265 -4.97 -12.29 -6.33
C MET A 265 -5.21 -10.96 -7.08
N ARG A 266 -4.19 -10.10 -7.14
CA ARG A 266 -4.30 -8.81 -7.84
C ARG A 266 -4.40 -8.96 -9.34
N ALA A 267 -3.68 -9.93 -9.91
CA ALA A 267 -3.79 -10.27 -11.32
C ALA A 267 -5.19 -10.82 -11.69
N VAL A 268 -5.79 -11.62 -10.82
CA VAL A 268 -7.17 -12.12 -10.93
C VAL A 268 -8.17 -10.97 -10.93
N LEU A 269 -8.05 -10.02 -9.99
CA LEU A 269 -8.94 -8.86 -9.92
C LEU A 269 -8.83 -7.96 -11.17
N ALA A 270 -7.63 -7.81 -11.72
CA ALA A 270 -7.39 -7.06 -12.96
C ALA A 270 -7.78 -7.83 -14.24
N SER A 271 -7.96 -9.15 -14.17
CA SER A 271 -8.19 -10.00 -15.34
C SER A 271 -9.57 -9.81 -15.93
N GLN A 272 -9.64 -9.61 -17.25
CA GLN A 272 -10.91 -9.59 -17.99
C GLN A 272 -11.49 -11.00 -18.21
N ARG A 273 -10.73 -12.05 -17.86
CA ARG A 273 -11.16 -13.46 -18.02
C ARG A 273 -12.02 -13.97 -16.86
N VAL A 274 -12.04 -13.23 -15.75
CA VAL A 274 -12.87 -13.54 -14.58
C VAL A 274 -14.17 -12.78 -14.74
N ASP A 275 -15.28 -13.51 -14.72
CA ASP A 275 -16.62 -12.94 -14.77
C ASP A 275 -16.89 -12.04 -13.55
N VAL A 276 -17.79 -11.08 -13.73
CA VAL A 276 -18.07 -10.03 -12.73
C VAL A 276 -18.46 -10.61 -11.37
N PRO A 277 -19.41 -11.56 -11.25
CA PRO A 277 -19.78 -12.12 -9.94
C PRO A 277 -18.58 -12.72 -9.19
N ARG A 278 -17.78 -13.57 -9.83
CA ARG A 278 -16.60 -14.18 -9.19
C ARG A 278 -15.54 -13.15 -8.81
N LYS A 279 -15.37 -12.12 -9.62
CA LYS A 279 -14.45 -11.01 -9.34
C LYS A 279 -14.90 -10.18 -8.13
N LEU A 280 -16.19 -9.86 -8.04
CA LEU A 280 -16.76 -9.12 -6.92
C LEU A 280 -16.69 -9.90 -5.61
N ALA A 281 -17.04 -11.19 -5.64
CA ALA A 281 -16.90 -12.08 -4.48
C ALA A 281 -15.46 -12.08 -3.94
N ARG A 282 -14.46 -12.23 -4.83
CA ARG A 282 -13.05 -12.18 -4.43
C ARG A 282 -12.64 -10.80 -3.91
N ALA A 283 -13.11 -9.71 -4.52
CA ALA A 283 -12.79 -8.36 -4.07
C ALA A 283 -13.33 -8.08 -2.66
N HIS A 284 -14.57 -8.48 -2.35
CA HIS A 284 -15.15 -8.29 -1.03
C HIS A 284 -14.46 -9.14 0.04
N GLU A 285 -14.14 -10.39 -0.27
CA GLU A 285 -13.39 -11.25 0.65
C GLU A 285 -11.96 -10.71 0.90
N ALA A 286 -11.28 -10.23 -0.14
CA ALA A 286 -9.98 -9.57 0.00
C ALA A 286 -10.05 -8.26 0.81
N LEU A 287 -11.13 -7.49 0.70
CA LEU A 287 -11.36 -6.29 1.50
C LEU A 287 -11.58 -6.65 2.97
N ARG A 288 -12.45 -7.62 3.26
CA ARG A 288 -12.79 -8.05 4.63
C ARG A 288 -11.61 -8.68 5.36
N SER A 289 -10.71 -9.34 4.63
CA SER A 289 -9.45 -9.87 5.15
C SER A 289 -8.30 -8.85 5.19
N GLY A 290 -8.56 -7.59 4.83
CA GLY A 290 -7.55 -6.52 4.86
C GLY A 290 -6.44 -6.65 3.81
N ARG A 291 -6.63 -7.46 2.77
CA ARG A 291 -5.65 -7.70 1.70
C ARG A 291 -5.69 -6.63 0.59
N ILE A 292 -6.84 -5.97 0.41
CA ILE A 292 -7.00 -4.80 -0.48
C ILE A 292 -7.77 -3.67 0.23
N GLY A 293 -7.54 -2.43 -0.18
CA GLY A 293 -8.22 -1.26 0.37
C GLY A 293 -9.60 -1.02 -0.27
N ALA A 294 -10.46 -0.29 0.44
CA ALA A 294 -11.80 0.03 -0.04
C ALA A 294 -11.83 0.89 -1.31
N ASP A 295 -10.84 1.78 -1.47
CA ASP A 295 -10.68 2.60 -2.69
C ASP A 295 -10.36 1.72 -3.92
N GLU A 296 -9.66 0.58 -3.73
CA GLU A 296 -9.37 -0.36 -4.83
C GLU A 296 -10.63 -1.07 -5.29
N VAL A 297 -11.49 -1.49 -4.36
CA VAL A 297 -12.80 -2.08 -4.67
C VAL A 297 -13.73 -1.05 -5.33
N ALA A 298 -13.70 0.20 -4.86
CA ALA A 298 -14.48 1.28 -5.48
C ALA A 298 -14.06 1.53 -6.94
N ILE A 299 -12.77 1.49 -7.26
CA ILE A 299 -12.28 1.58 -8.64
C ILE A 299 -12.84 0.41 -9.48
N LEU A 300 -12.80 -0.80 -8.94
CA LEU A 300 -13.38 -1.98 -9.62
C LEU A 300 -14.87 -1.78 -9.93
N TYR A 301 -15.66 -1.27 -8.99
CA TYR A 301 -17.08 -0.98 -9.24
C TYR A 301 -17.27 0.07 -10.35
N GLU A 302 -16.41 1.08 -10.41
CA GLU A 302 -16.50 2.17 -11.39
C GLU A 302 -16.21 1.73 -12.83
N GLU A 303 -15.51 0.62 -13.00
CA GLU A 303 -15.21 -0.01 -14.30
C GLU A 303 -16.33 -0.93 -14.79
N LEU A 304 -17.28 -1.30 -13.93
CA LEU A 304 -18.39 -2.18 -14.31
C LEU A 304 -19.36 -1.49 -15.26
N THR A 305 -19.86 -2.25 -16.22
CA THR A 305 -20.98 -1.86 -17.08
C THR A 305 -22.23 -2.58 -16.58
N ILE A 306 -23.05 -1.90 -15.80
CA ILE A 306 -24.32 -2.40 -15.24
C ILE A 306 -25.43 -1.47 -15.74
N ASP A 307 -26.56 -2.04 -16.17
CA ASP A 307 -27.73 -1.28 -16.61
C ASP A 307 -28.50 -0.65 -15.43
N ASP A 308 -29.23 0.43 -15.72
CA ASP A 308 -29.98 1.18 -14.71
C ASP A 308 -31.11 0.37 -14.05
N GLU A 309 -31.65 -0.64 -14.75
CA GLU A 309 -32.69 -1.54 -14.21
C GLU A 309 -32.10 -2.39 -13.09
N THR A 310 -30.95 -3.01 -13.31
CA THR A 310 -30.22 -3.79 -12.28
C THR A 310 -29.83 -2.93 -11.08
N VAL A 311 -29.43 -1.66 -11.29
CA VAL A 311 -29.15 -0.73 -10.18
C VAL A 311 -30.42 -0.39 -9.40
N SER A 312 -31.54 -0.19 -10.09
CA SER A 312 -32.85 0.05 -9.48
C SER A 312 -33.34 -1.16 -8.68
N ASP A 313 -33.22 -2.36 -9.22
CA ASP A 313 -33.63 -3.61 -8.58
C ASP A 313 -32.83 -3.87 -7.30
N ALA A 314 -31.53 -3.56 -7.30
CA ALA A 314 -30.70 -3.65 -6.09
C ALA A 314 -31.20 -2.76 -4.92
N LEU A 315 -31.97 -1.70 -5.20
CA LEU A 315 -32.57 -0.82 -4.19
C LEU A 315 -34.00 -1.24 -3.83
N LEU A 316 -34.82 -1.61 -4.82
CA LEU A 316 -36.26 -1.82 -4.67
C LEU A 316 -36.65 -3.28 -4.42
N ASP A 317 -35.91 -4.23 -5.00
CA ASP A 317 -36.09 -5.67 -4.84
C ASP A 317 -34.72 -6.35 -4.64
N PRO A 318 -34.02 -6.06 -3.53
CA PRO A 318 -32.62 -6.46 -3.33
C PRO A 318 -32.40 -7.98 -3.31
N GLU A 319 -33.43 -8.81 -3.17
CA GLU A 319 -33.32 -10.28 -3.23
C GLU A 319 -33.24 -10.82 -4.66
N SER A 320 -33.63 -10.02 -5.65
CA SER A 320 -33.55 -10.36 -7.08
C SER A 320 -32.14 -10.26 -7.66
N VAL A 321 -31.25 -9.49 -7.01
CA VAL A 321 -29.87 -9.25 -7.43
C VAL A 321 -28.90 -10.08 -6.58
N GLU A 322 -27.92 -10.71 -7.23
CA GLU A 322 -26.85 -11.45 -6.56
C GLU A 322 -26.14 -10.56 -5.51
N LEU A 323 -25.74 -11.15 -4.38
CA LEU A 323 -25.30 -10.43 -3.19
C LEU A 323 -24.12 -9.49 -3.47
N ASP A 324 -23.06 -9.98 -4.12
CA ASP A 324 -21.86 -9.19 -4.36
C ASP A 324 -22.11 -8.13 -5.45
N LEU A 325 -22.86 -8.46 -6.50
CA LEU A 325 -23.33 -7.48 -7.49
C LEU A 325 -24.19 -6.38 -6.86
N ARG A 326 -25.06 -6.74 -5.91
CA ARG A 326 -25.91 -5.79 -5.19
C ARG A 326 -25.07 -4.76 -4.44
N LEU A 327 -23.99 -5.16 -3.75
CA LEU A 327 -23.13 -4.20 -3.04
C LEU A 327 -22.48 -3.18 -4.00
N ALA A 328 -22.06 -3.64 -5.18
CA ALA A 328 -21.54 -2.75 -6.23
C ALA A 328 -22.63 -1.79 -6.73
N CYS A 329 -23.87 -2.27 -6.93
CA CYS A 329 -25.00 -1.42 -7.30
C CYS A 329 -25.30 -0.35 -6.25
N LEU A 330 -25.24 -0.68 -4.96
CA LEU A 330 -25.43 0.30 -3.87
C LEU A 330 -24.39 1.43 -3.93
N TYR A 331 -23.12 1.10 -4.23
CA TYR A 331 -22.09 2.10 -4.47
C TYR A 331 -22.42 2.98 -5.69
N LEU A 332 -22.75 2.36 -6.82
CA LEU A 332 -23.04 3.07 -8.07
C LEU A 332 -24.27 3.98 -7.94
N ALA A 333 -25.31 3.54 -7.24
CA ALA A 333 -26.49 4.33 -6.95
C ALA A 333 -26.15 5.63 -6.19
N ALA A 334 -25.27 5.55 -5.18
CA ALA A 334 -24.79 6.71 -4.43
C ALA A 334 -23.83 7.59 -5.24
N ARG A 335 -22.93 6.98 -6.02
CA ARG A 335 -21.98 7.67 -6.90
C ARG A 335 -22.70 8.53 -7.95
N ASN A 336 -23.76 7.99 -8.54
CA ASN A 336 -24.52 8.64 -9.62
C ASN A 336 -25.34 9.86 -9.15
N GLN A 337 -25.43 10.10 -7.84
CA GLN A 337 -26.08 11.30 -7.31
C GLN A 337 -25.17 12.53 -7.49
N GLY A 338 -25.64 13.53 -8.22
CA GLY A 338 -24.91 14.79 -8.45
C GLY A 338 -25.07 15.84 -7.32
N VAL A 339 -26.10 15.71 -6.49
CA VAL A 339 -26.46 16.68 -5.43
C VAL A 339 -26.12 16.11 -4.06
N ALA A 340 -25.52 16.93 -3.18
CA ALA A 340 -25.06 16.48 -1.85
C ALA A 340 -26.17 15.85 -0.99
N VAL A 341 -27.39 16.40 -1.02
CA VAL A 341 -28.55 15.84 -0.29
C VAL A 341 -28.93 14.47 -0.83
N ALA A 342 -29.16 14.35 -2.14
CA ALA A 342 -29.50 13.06 -2.77
C ALA A 342 -28.39 12.01 -2.56
N ARG A 343 -27.12 12.43 -2.62
CA ARG A 343 -25.98 11.55 -2.31
C ARG A 343 -26.01 11.09 -0.85
N SER A 344 -26.26 11.98 0.10
CA SER A 344 -26.34 11.60 1.52
C SER A 344 -27.49 10.64 1.80
N GLU A 345 -28.65 10.82 1.17
CA GLU A 345 -29.79 9.91 1.29
C GLU A 345 -29.47 8.54 0.69
N ALA A 346 -28.88 8.50 -0.51
CA ALA A 346 -28.46 7.26 -1.15
C ALA A 346 -27.39 6.51 -0.34
N LEU A 347 -26.42 7.22 0.26
CA LEU A 347 -25.43 6.63 1.15
C LEU A 347 -26.09 5.99 2.38
N TRP A 348 -27.01 6.71 3.02
CA TRP A 348 -27.73 6.21 4.19
C TRP A 348 -28.58 4.98 3.87
N GLU A 349 -29.28 5.01 2.74
CA GLU A 349 -30.07 3.88 2.25
C GLU A 349 -29.19 2.68 1.95
N ALA A 350 -28.07 2.88 1.24
CA ALA A 350 -27.10 1.83 0.95
C ALA A 350 -26.56 1.16 2.23
N TRP A 351 -26.17 1.94 3.23
CA TRP A 351 -25.70 1.40 4.51
C TRP A 351 -26.81 0.65 5.26
N THR A 352 -28.05 1.12 5.16
CA THR A 352 -29.20 0.46 5.80
C THR A 352 -29.52 -0.88 5.16
N LEU A 353 -29.53 -0.95 3.82
CA LEU A 353 -29.75 -2.19 3.07
C LEU A 353 -28.63 -3.20 3.31
N ALA A 354 -27.37 -2.74 3.32
CA ALA A 354 -26.22 -3.59 3.58
C ALA A 354 -26.20 -4.15 5.01
N LYS A 355 -26.70 -3.38 5.99
CA LYS A 355 -26.82 -3.81 7.39
C LYS A 355 -27.79 -4.99 7.55
N ALA A 356 -28.85 -5.06 6.73
CA ALA A 356 -29.82 -6.15 6.77
C ALA A 356 -29.20 -7.52 6.41
N VAL A 357 -28.03 -7.52 5.76
CA VAL A 357 -27.26 -8.71 5.39
C VAL A 357 -25.87 -8.75 6.02
N GLU A 358 -25.63 -7.95 7.07
CA GLU A 358 -24.38 -7.94 7.83
C GLU A 358 -23.13 -7.61 6.99
N LEU A 359 -23.28 -6.75 5.97
CA LEU A 359 -22.19 -6.28 5.09
C LEU A 359 -22.14 -4.74 5.03
N ASP A 360 -22.65 -4.06 6.06
CA ASP A 360 -22.61 -2.60 6.13
C ASP A 360 -21.19 -2.06 6.18
N ASP A 361 -20.24 -2.82 6.73
CA ASP A 361 -18.83 -2.45 6.76
C ASP A 361 -18.19 -2.35 5.37
N VAL A 362 -18.46 -3.32 4.49
CA VAL A 362 -18.01 -3.31 3.09
C VAL A 362 -18.56 -2.09 2.36
N VAL A 363 -19.87 -1.84 2.48
CA VAL A 363 -20.52 -0.72 1.78
C VAL A 363 -20.09 0.62 2.37
N MET A 364 -19.97 0.74 3.69
CA MET A 364 -19.45 1.95 4.34
C MET A 364 -18.01 2.25 3.91
N ALA A 365 -17.14 1.25 3.89
CA ALA A 365 -15.74 1.43 3.49
C ALA A 365 -15.64 1.87 2.02
N THR A 366 -16.30 1.15 1.10
CA THR A 366 -16.24 1.43 -0.34
C THR A 366 -16.87 2.77 -0.72
N THR A 367 -17.95 3.17 -0.05
CA THR A 367 -18.63 4.45 -0.31
C THR A 367 -17.98 5.65 0.38
N ALA A 368 -17.00 5.45 1.28
CA ALA A 368 -16.40 6.53 2.06
C ALA A 368 -15.80 7.66 1.18
N ARG A 369 -15.29 7.33 -0.02
CA ARG A 369 -14.78 8.35 -0.95
C ARG A 369 -15.84 9.33 -1.44
N LEU A 370 -17.10 8.90 -1.51
CA LEU A 370 -18.23 9.71 -1.96
C LEU A 370 -18.62 10.78 -0.94
N LEU A 371 -18.22 10.63 0.33
CA LEU A 371 -18.43 11.63 1.38
C LEU A 371 -17.66 12.93 1.12
N SER A 372 -16.60 12.92 0.31
CA SER A 372 -15.90 14.14 -0.11
C SER A 372 -16.81 15.11 -0.87
N GLY A 373 -17.88 14.59 -1.50
CA GLY A 373 -18.88 15.39 -2.18
C GLY A 373 -20.08 15.78 -1.31
N VAL A 374 -20.01 15.59 0.01
CA VAL A 374 -21.05 15.98 0.98
C VAL A 374 -20.45 16.98 1.98
N PRO A 375 -20.96 18.23 2.04
CA PRO A 375 -20.44 19.25 2.97
C PRO A 375 -20.57 18.82 4.44
N VAL A 376 -19.53 19.07 5.24
CA VAL A 376 -19.52 18.76 6.69
C VAL A 376 -20.21 19.89 7.49
N THR A 377 -21.49 20.13 7.20
CA THR A 377 -22.31 21.19 7.81
C THR A 377 -23.42 20.63 8.71
N ALA A 378 -24.06 21.50 9.50
CA ALA A 378 -25.13 21.12 10.40
C ALA A 378 -26.32 20.45 9.69
N ASP A 379 -26.58 20.80 8.43
CA ASP A 379 -27.66 20.26 7.60
C ASP A 379 -27.50 18.75 7.34
N PHE A 380 -26.26 18.25 7.34
CA PHE A 380 -25.91 16.84 7.21
C PHE A 380 -25.60 16.16 8.55
N GLY A 381 -25.96 16.80 9.67
CA GLY A 381 -25.64 16.32 11.01
C GLY A 381 -26.17 14.92 11.33
N TRP A 382 -27.30 14.55 10.72
CA TRP A 382 -27.91 13.23 10.84
C TRP A 382 -27.06 12.10 10.24
N LEU A 383 -26.23 12.40 9.23
CA LEU A 383 -25.31 11.45 8.59
C LEU A 383 -24.00 11.29 9.39
N ALA A 384 -23.69 12.24 10.28
CA ALA A 384 -22.32 12.44 10.77
C ALA A 384 -21.71 11.23 11.49
N ALA A 385 -22.50 10.47 12.26
CA ALA A 385 -22.02 9.26 12.92
C ALA A 385 -21.68 8.15 11.91
N GLY A 386 -22.54 7.91 10.93
CA GLY A 386 -22.30 6.94 9.86
C GLY A 386 -21.12 7.35 8.97
N ALA A 387 -21.05 8.62 8.59
CA ALA A 387 -19.94 9.17 7.81
C ALA A 387 -18.59 9.06 8.53
N THR A 388 -18.57 9.25 9.86
CA THR A 388 -17.36 9.01 10.68
C THR A 388 -16.90 7.56 10.57
N ARG A 389 -17.83 6.61 10.74
CA ARG A 389 -17.54 5.16 10.68
C ARG A 389 -17.07 4.73 9.29
N ALA A 390 -17.73 5.20 8.23
CA ALA A 390 -17.34 4.93 6.85
C ALA A 390 -15.93 5.44 6.55
N ALA A 391 -15.62 6.69 6.93
CA ALA A 391 -14.29 7.25 6.74
C ALA A 391 -13.22 6.51 7.57
N LEU A 392 -13.52 6.06 8.79
CA LEU A 392 -12.64 5.22 9.60
C LEU A 392 -12.30 3.89 8.92
N LEU A 393 -13.33 3.17 8.46
CA LEU A 393 -13.20 1.87 7.78
C LEU A 393 -12.36 1.98 6.50
N ALA A 394 -12.49 3.10 5.78
CA ALA A 394 -11.71 3.38 4.59
C ALA A 394 -10.32 3.98 4.86
N GLY A 395 -9.94 4.18 6.12
CA GLY A 395 -8.67 4.78 6.51
C GLY A 395 -8.50 6.27 6.17
N LYS A 396 -9.61 6.99 5.96
CA LYS A 396 -9.64 8.43 5.62
C LYS A 396 -9.69 9.27 6.88
N ASP A 397 -8.58 9.31 7.61
CA ASP A 397 -8.51 9.88 8.97
C ASP A 397 -8.94 11.34 9.07
N ALA A 398 -8.49 12.20 8.16
CA ALA A 398 -8.84 13.62 8.15
C ALA A 398 -10.35 13.82 7.95
N LEU A 399 -10.94 13.08 7.01
CA LEU A 399 -12.37 13.08 6.74
C LEU A 399 -13.16 12.52 7.93
N ALA A 400 -12.68 11.44 8.54
CA ALA A 400 -13.30 10.83 9.72
C ALA A 400 -13.34 11.80 10.90
N VAL A 401 -12.23 12.51 11.17
CA VAL A 401 -12.16 13.52 12.24
C VAL A 401 -13.11 14.69 11.96
N SER A 402 -13.22 15.13 10.72
CA SER A 402 -14.14 16.22 10.32
C SER A 402 -15.60 15.86 10.63
N TRP A 403 -16.03 14.68 10.18
CA TRP A 403 -17.37 14.15 10.48
C TRP A 403 -17.58 13.88 11.96
N TYR A 404 -16.56 13.40 12.68
CA TYR A 404 -16.65 13.15 14.12
C TYR A 404 -16.87 14.44 14.92
N GLN A 405 -16.23 15.55 14.52
CA GLN A 405 -16.46 16.84 15.16
C GLN A 405 -17.89 17.36 14.94
N LEU A 406 -18.47 17.11 13.77
CA LEU A 406 -19.89 17.38 13.54
C LEU A 406 -20.77 16.46 14.40
N ALA A 407 -20.49 15.16 14.45
CA ALA A 407 -21.21 14.20 15.28
C ALA A 407 -21.17 14.59 16.78
N LEU A 408 -20.02 15.06 17.30
CA LEU A 408 -19.90 15.56 18.67
C LEU A 408 -20.78 16.78 18.97
N ARG A 409 -21.04 17.64 17.96
CA ARG A 409 -21.97 18.77 18.10
C ARG A 409 -23.42 18.29 18.12
N GLN A 410 -23.77 17.37 17.24
CA GLN A 410 -25.12 16.81 17.12
C GLN A 410 -25.49 15.89 18.31
N GLY A 411 -24.52 15.18 18.86
CA GLY A 411 -24.69 14.35 20.07
C GLY A 411 -25.05 15.15 21.34
N ARG A 412 -25.15 16.49 21.27
CA ARG A 412 -25.70 17.31 22.37
C ARG A 412 -27.22 17.28 22.41
N SER A 413 -27.85 17.03 21.27
CA SER A 413 -29.31 16.98 21.08
C SER A 413 -29.83 15.59 20.72
N ASP A 414 -28.97 14.70 20.23
CA ASP A 414 -29.32 13.34 19.84
C ASP A 414 -28.55 12.30 20.67
N ALA A 415 -29.27 11.45 21.40
CA ALA A 415 -28.67 10.47 22.31
C ALA A 415 -27.98 9.30 21.60
N ASP A 416 -28.44 8.91 20.41
CA ASP A 416 -27.85 7.81 19.65
C ASP A 416 -26.55 8.25 18.98
N ILE A 417 -26.51 9.47 18.43
CA ILE A 417 -25.26 10.09 17.96
C ILE A 417 -24.29 10.27 19.14
N ALA A 418 -24.77 10.70 20.32
CA ALA A 418 -23.92 10.80 21.50
C ALA A 418 -23.29 9.45 21.87
N ARG A 419 -24.07 8.36 21.85
CA ARG A 419 -23.59 7.01 22.11
C ARG A 419 -22.55 6.57 21.06
N ALA A 420 -22.84 6.78 19.78
CA ALA A 420 -21.92 6.44 18.70
C ALA A 420 -20.57 7.18 18.82
N THR A 421 -20.60 8.47 19.16
CA THR A 421 -19.36 9.24 19.33
C THR A 421 -18.52 8.82 20.54
N VAL A 422 -19.14 8.27 21.57
CA VAL A 422 -18.43 7.66 22.70
C VAL A 422 -17.77 6.36 22.26
N MET A 423 -18.47 5.49 21.52
CA MET A 423 -17.92 4.22 21.02
C MET A 423 -16.71 4.40 20.11
N MET A 424 -16.76 5.36 19.18
CA MET A 424 -15.67 5.63 18.23
C MET A 424 -14.54 6.50 18.80
N TRP A 425 -14.63 6.89 20.08
CA TRP A 425 -13.66 7.84 20.66
C TRP A 425 -12.22 7.32 20.66
N PRO A 426 -11.91 6.05 20.96
CA PRO A 426 -10.53 5.59 20.97
C PRO A 426 -9.86 5.63 19.59
N GLU A 427 -10.55 5.19 18.54
CA GLU A 427 -10.07 5.24 17.16
C GLU A 427 -9.83 6.69 16.76
N MET A 428 -10.81 7.56 17.04
CA MET A 428 -10.71 9.01 16.81
C MET A 428 -9.57 9.65 17.59
N ARG A 429 -9.29 9.17 18.80
CA ARG A 429 -8.16 9.65 19.61
C ARG A 429 -6.83 9.23 19.00
N VAL A 430 -6.73 8.03 18.42
CA VAL A 430 -5.52 7.52 17.74
C VAL A 430 -5.23 8.31 16.47
N VAL A 431 -6.22 8.51 15.60
CA VAL A 431 -6.02 9.19 14.30
C VAL A 431 -5.98 10.72 14.43
N GLY A 432 -6.63 11.28 15.45
CA GLY A 432 -6.70 12.73 15.68
C GLY A 432 -5.48 13.34 16.38
N ARG A 433 -4.35 12.61 16.55
CA ARG A 433 -3.19 13.07 17.34
C ARG A 433 -2.28 14.02 16.56
N THR A 434 -2.02 13.72 15.30
CA THR A 434 -1.06 14.44 14.44
C THR A 434 -1.74 15.35 13.43
N LEU A 435 -3.05 15.23 13.24
CA LEU A 435 -3.81 16.11 12.37
C LEU A 435 -3.83 17.55 12.89
N SER A 436 -3.49 18.49 12.00
CA SER A 436 -3.63 19.92 12.19
C SER A 436 -5.06 20.37 11.93
N ALA A 437 -5.42 21.56 12.45
CA ALA A 437 -6.67 22.22 12.07
C ALA A 437 -6.75 22.49 10.56
N ALA A 438 -5.60 22.70 9.90
CA ALA A 438 -5.52 22.87 8.45
C ALA A 438 -5.88 21.58 7.69
N ASP A 439 -5.41 20.42 8.16
CA ASP A 439 -5.67 19.11 7.52
C ASP A 439 -7.16 18.73 7.61
N VAL A 440 -7.85 19.19 8.66
CA VAL A 440 -9.29 19.00 8.86
C VAL A 440 -10.11 19.99 8.01
N SER A 441 -9.51 21.09 7.55
CA SER A 441 -10.21 22.16 6.81
C SER A 441 -9.92 22.14 5.30
N SER A 442 -8.86 21.44 4.84
CA SER A 442 -8.42 21.48 3.43
C SER A 442 -9.35 20.77 2.44
N ASP A 443 -10.27 19.94 2.91
CA ASP A 443 -11.31 19.33 2.06
C ASP A 443 -12.42 20.31 1.66
N ASP A 444 -12.51 21.50 2.29
CA ASP A 444 -13.42 22.58 1.85
C ASP A 444 -12.91 23.29 0.56
N ALA A 445 -11.63 23.13 0.19
CA ALA A 445 -10.98 23.99 -0.80
C ALA A 445 -11.01 23.47 -2.25
N LEU A 446 -11.31 22.20 -2.50
CA LEU A 446 -11.40 21.67 -3.88
C LEU A 446 -12.74 21.96 -4.57
N GLY A 447 -13.68 22.61 -3.89
CA GLY A 447 -14.99 23.04 -4.44
C GLY A 447 -15.12 24.53 -4.76
N ALA A 448 -14.11 25.37 -4.50
CA ALA A 448 -14.23 26.84 -4.58
C ALA A 448 -13.22 27.51 -5.54
N ALA A 449 -12.59 26.76 -6.45
CA ALA A 449 -11.75 27.33 -7.51
C ALA A 449 -12.56 27.76 -8.75
N ALA A 450 -13.56 28.61 -8.53
CA ALA A 450 -14.18 29.49 -9.51
C ALA A 450 -14.95 30.51 -8.67
N ILE A 451 -14.87 31.83 -8.96
CA ILE A 451 -15.32 32.85 -7.98
C ILE A 451 -14.48 34.14 -7.96
N SER A 452 -14.15 34.71 -9.12
CA SER A 452 -13.79 36.12 -9.36
C SER A 452 -12.58 36.76 -8.68
N SER A 453 -11.61 37.06 -9.54
CA SER A 453 -10.84 38.29 -9.55
C SER A 453 -11.71 39.54 -9.32
N ILE A 454 -11.44 40.29 -8.25
CA ILE A 454 -11.86 41.69 -8.12
C ILE A 454 -10.60 42.53 -7.90
N THR A 455 -10.23 43.27 -8.94
CA THR A 455 -9.30 44.41 -8.90
C THR A 455 -9.78 45.44 -7.87
N PRO A 456 -8.91 45.97 -6.99
CA PRO A 456 -9.30 47.07 -6.12
C PRO A 456 -9.28 48.38 -6.91
N VAL A 457 -10.44 49.03 -7.00
CA VAL A 457 -10.56 50.43 -7.41
C VAL A 457 -10.09 51.31 -6.25
N ALA A 458 -9.17 52.22 -6.56
CA ALA A 458 -8.68 53.25 -5.65
C ALA A 458 -9.81 54.21 -5.27
N GLY A 459 -10.00 54.42 -3.96
CA GLY A 459 -10.88 55.43 -3.40
C GLY A 459 -10.26 55.96 -2.11
N GLU A 460 -9.70 57.17 -2.20
CA GLU A 460 -9.20 57.96 -1.08
C GLU A 460 -10.31 58.25 -0.08
N THR A 461 -10.06 58.05 1.21
CA THR A 461 -10.42 59.02 2.26
C THR A 461 -9.67 58.65 3.54
N GLY A 462 -8.99 59.65 4.11
CA GLY A 462 -8.18 59.49 5.31
C GLY A 462 -9.02 59.27 6.56
N ALA A 463 -8.61 58.28 7.35
CA ALA A 463 -8.93 58.18 8.75
C ALA A 463 -7.73 57.60 9.51
N THR A 464 -7.32 58.31 10.55
CA THR A 464 -6.19 58.06 11.43
C THR A 464 -6.24 56.67 12.08
N VAL A 465 -5.21 55.85 11.84
CA VAL A 465 -4.97 54.58 12.53
C VAL A 465 -4.24 54.86 13.85
N PRO A 466 -4.75 54.45 15.02
CA PRO A 466 -3.94 54.42 16.23
C PRO A 466 -3.04 53.19 16.20
N THR A 467 -1.75 53.42 16.40
CA THR A 467 -0.72 52.39 16.54
C THR A 467 -0.91 51.64 17.86
N THR A 468 -1.62 50.52 17.85
CA THR A 468 -1.63 49.59 18.98
C THR A 468 -0.43 48.66 18.86
N GLN A 469 0.50 48.78 19.81
CA GLN A 469 1.63 47.86 19.98
C GLN A 469 1.13 46.41 20.06
N SER A 470 1.64 45.55 19.18
CA SER A 470 1.42 44.11 19.24
C SER A 470 2.15 43.55 20.46
N ALA A 471 1.44 43.36 21.56
CA ALA A 471 1.87 42.45 22.61
C ALA A 471 1.96 41.05 22.00
N GLY A 472 3.14 40.42 22.09
CA GLY A 472 3.39 39.10 21.54
C GLY A 472 2.38 38.08 22.07
N VAL A 473 1.49 37.63 21.20
CA VAL A 473 0.64 36.48 21.46
C VAL A 473 1.56 35.27 21.47
N ALA A 474 1.86 34.77 22.66
CA ALA A 474 2.47 33.45 22.83
C ALA A 474 1.67 32.46 21.98
N SER A 475 2.33 31.76 21.05
CA SER A 475 1.69 30.77 20.20
C SER A 475 1.06 29.70 21.08
N VAL A 476 -0.26 29.77 21.29
CA VAL A 476 -1.03 28.72 21.96
C VAL A 476 -0.84 27.47 21.11
N LYS A 477 -0.17 26.45 21.65
CA LYS A 477 0.00 25.16 20.97
C LYS A 477 -1.39 24.69 20.53
N ALA A 478 -1.61 24.59 19.22
CA ALA A 478 -2.90 24.22 18.66
C ALA A 478 -3.38 22.91 19.31
N ARG A 479 -4.60 22.92 19.85
CA ARG A 479 -5.17 21.75 20.51
C ARG A 479 -5.47 20.71 19.44
N ALA A 480 -5.03 19.47 19.67
CA ALA A 480 -5.32 18.36 18.76
C ALA A 480 -6.85 18.26 18.50
N PRO A 481 -7.29 17.93 17.27
CA PRO A 481 -8.70 17.82 16.89
C PRO A 481 -9.52 16.92 17.81
N VAL A 482 -8.91 15.84 18.32
CA VAL A 482 -9.51 14.93 19.30
C VAL A 482 -8.64 14.90 20.57
N PRO A 483 -8.88 15.79 21.53
CA PRO A 483 -8.07 15.87 22.74
C PRO A 483 -8.33 14.68 23.67
N TRP A 484 -7.30 14.30 24.41
CA TRP A 484 -7.43 13.33 25.50
C TRP A 484 -8.52 13.75 26.51
N SER A 485 -9.30 12.79 26.99
CA SER A 485 -10.30 12.97 28.04
C SER A 485 -10.51 11.68 28.82
N ALA A 486 -10.02 11.65 30.06
CA ALA A 486 -10.21 10.51 30.96
C ALA A 486 -11.69 10.20 31.20
N ALA A 487 -12.55 11.22 31.26
CA ALA A 487 -14.00 11.05 31.42
C ALA A 487 -14.65 10.40 30.20
N ARG A 488 -14.20 10.72 28.97
CA ARG A 488 -14.69 10.05 27.76
C ARG A 488 -14.21 8.61 27.71
N LEU A 489 -12.95 8.35 28.06
CA LEU A 489 -12.44 6.98 28.16
C LEU A 489 -13.26 6.17 29.17
N SER A 490 -13.52 6.68 30.38
CA SER A 490 -14.34 5.96 31.36
C SER A 490 -15.75 5.65 30.85
N ARG A 491 -16.40 6.61 30.17
CA ARG A 491 -17.72 6.38 29.53
C ARG A 491 -17.66 5.35 28.41
N TRP A 492 -16.58 5.35 27.64
CA TRP A 492 -16.36 4.35 26.61
C TRP A 492 -16.19 2.96 27.24
N ILE A 493 -15.40 2.82 28.31
CA ILE A 493 -15.27 1.55 29.05
C ILE A 493 -16.64 1.10 29.58
N ASP A 494 -17.44 2.02 30.16
CA ASP A 494 -18.81 1.71 30.62
C ASP A 494 -19.67 1.11 29.50
N LEU A 495 -19.57 1.67 28.30
CA LEU A 495 -20.39 1.24 27.17
C LEU A 495 -19.88 -0.07 26.55
N ALA A 496 -18.56 -0.22 26.43
CA ALA A 496 -17.90 -1.41 25.91
C ALA A 496 -18.14 -2.65 26.79
N ASP A 497 -18.08 -2.48 28.11
CA ASP A 497 -18.32 -3.55 29.10
C ASP A 497 -19.76 -4.10 29.00
N ASN A 498 -20.72 -3.23 28.73
CA ASN A 498 -22.13 -3.61 28.55
C ASN A 498 -22.43 -4.29 27.20
N ASN A 499 -21.51 -4.22 26.22
CA ASN A 499 -21.69 -4.77 24.87
C ASN A 499 -21.18 -6.22 24.70
N LEU A 500 -21.06 -6.98 25.80
CA LEU A 500 -20.85 -8.44 25.83
C LEU A 500 -19.82 -8.97 24.79
N GLY A 501 -18.58 -8.45 24.81
CA GLY A 501 -17.45 -9.05 24.08
C GLY A 501 -17.13 -8.48 22.70
N MET A 502 -17.89 -7.49 22.20
CA MET A 502 -17.60 -6.84 20.89
C MET A 502 -16.40 -5.89 20.90
N THR A 503 -15.77 -5.62 22.05
CA THR A 503 -14.67 -4.64 22.12
C THR A 503 -13.63 -5.07 23.15
N ASP A 504 -12.39 -5.29 22.69
CA ASP A 504 -11.27 -5.65 23.55
C ASP A 504 -10.75 -4.42 24.30
N ILE A 505 -11.31 -4.19 25.49
CA ILE A 505 -10.96 -3.08 26.37
C ILE A 505 -9.44 -3.03 26.61
N GLY A 506 -8.81 -4.19 26.86
CA GLY A 506 -7.38 -4.27 27.15
C GLY A 506 -6.52 -3.80 25.98
N THR A 507 -6.87 -4.19 24.75
CA THR A 507 -6.17 -3.74 23.53
C THR A 507 -6.25 -2.24 23.35
N VAL A 508 -7.43 -1.63 23.53
CA VAL A 508 -7.59 -0.18 23.39
C VAL A 508 -6.76 0.57 24.44
N LEU A 509 -6.86 0.17 25.71
CA LEU A 509 -6.10 0.78 26.79
C LEU A 509 -4.59 0.68 26.53
N TYR A 510 -4.12 -0.49 26.08
CA TYR A 510 -2.72 -0.70 25.73
C TYR A 510 -2.26 0.21 24.59
N LEU A 511 -3.02 0.31 23.50
CA LEU A 511 -2.65 1.15 22.35
C LEU A 511 -2.66 2.65 22.71
N LEU A 512 -3.64 3.13 23.47
CA LEU A 512 -3.65 4.51 23.97
C LEU A 512 -2.39 4.80 24.80
N GLN A 513 -1.99 3.88 25.67
CA GLN A 513 -0.76 4.00 26.47
C GLN A 513 0.51 3.92 25.61
N VAL A 514 0.52 3.11 24.54
CA VAL A 514 1.63 3.05 23.57
C VAL A 514 1.88 4.42 22.94
N PHE A 515 0.82 5.14 22.58
CA PHE A 515 0.94 6.51 22.08
C PHE A 515 1.21 7.56 23.17
N GLY A 516 1.35 7.16 24.43
CA GLY A 516 1.68 8.02 25.58
C GLY A 516 0.48 8.67 26.26
N ASP A 517 -0.75 8.18 26.05
CA ASP A 517 -1.91 8.69 26.80
C ASP A 517 -1.93 8.16 28.25
N PRO A 518 -2.35 8.99 29.22
CA PRO A 518 -2.31 8.64 30.64
C PRO A 518 -3.51 7.75 31.03
N VAL A 519 -3.39 6.44 30.80
CA VAL A 519 -4.35 5.43 31.28
C VAL A 519 -4.06 5.11 32.75
N SER A 520 -5.07 5.27 33.61
CA SER A 520 -4.96 5.06 35.07
C SER A 520 -5.12 3.58 35.49
N GLU A 521 -4.61 3.22 36.67
CA GLU A 521 -4.85 1.90 37.28
C GLU A 521 -6.34 1.59 37.44
N THR A 522 -7.15 2.61 37.78
CA THR A 522 -8.61 2.46 37.89
C THR A 522 -9.28 2.12 36.56
N GLN A 523 -8.71 2.55 35.43
CA GLN A 523 -9.21 2.19 34.10
C GLN A 523 -8.75 0.78 33.73
N TRP A 524 -7.49 0.43 34.02
CA TRP A 524 -6.96 -0.93 33.81
C TRP A 524 -7.70 -1.99 34.63
N ALA A 525 -8.10 -1.68 35.86
CA ALA A 525 -8.87 -2.58 36.72
C ALA A 525 -10.24 -2.96 36.13
N ARG A 526 -10.71 -2.25 35.10
CA ARG A 526 -11.96 -2.53 34.38
C ARG A 526 -11.78 -3.39 33.13
N ALA A 527 -10.55 -3.60 32.68
CA ALA A 527 -10.29 -4.53 31.58
C ALA A 527 -10.41 -5.98 32.11
N PRO A 528 -11.13 -6.87 31.42
CA PRO A 528 -11.20 -8.27 31.81
C PRO A 528 -9.81 -8.91 31.72
N ILE A 529 -9.45 -9.72 32.73
CA ILE A 529 -8.17 -10.46 32.77
C ILE A 529 -8.26 -11.76 31.96
N VAL A 530 -9.47 -12.30 31.80
CA VAL A 530 -9.77 -13.51 31.03
C VAL A 530 -10.83 -13.15 29.98
N ASP A 531 -10.58 -13.50 28.72
CA ASP A 531 -11.54 -13.29 27.65
C ASP A 531 -12.83 -14.06 27.96
N ASN A 532 -13.95 -13.34 28.12
CA ASN A 532 -15.25 -13.95 28.38
C ASN A 532 -15.86 -14.66 27.16
N ASN A 533 -15.19 -14.62 25.99
CA ASN A 533 -15.60 -15.37 24.78
C ASN A 533 -15.62 -16.91 24.99
N GLY A 534 -15.13 -17.41 26.13
CA GLY A 534 -15.14 -18.84 26.47
C GLY A 534 -16.25 -19.32 27.43
N LEU A 535 -17.08 -18.44 28.01
CA LEU A 535 -18.09 -18.87 29.00
C LEU A 535 -19.52 -19.01 28.46
N GLY A 536 -19.72 -18.73 27.16
CA GLY A 536 -21.03 -18.57 26.56
C GLY A 536 -21.33 -19.45 25.34
N ASP A 537 -20.70 -20.60 25.13
CA ASP A 537 -21.40 -21.69 24.43
C ASP A 537 -20.69 -23.04 24.54
N LYS A 538 -21.49 -24.07 24.90
CA LYS A 538 -21.15 -25.45 24.59
C LYS A 538 -21.58 -25.66 23.14
N VAL A 539 -20.62 -25.87 22.24
CA VAL A 539 -20.63 -26.82 21.09
C VAL A 539 -19.55 -26.36 20.09
N GLY A 540 -18.60 -27.25 19.77
CA GLY A 540 -17.79 -27.14 18.54
C GLY A 540 -16.43 -26.45 18.66
N LYS A 541 -15.38 -27.25 18.88
CA LYS A 541 -13.97 -26.99 18.52
C LYS A 541 -13.54 -25.51 18.38
N ALA A 542 -13.25 -24.84 19.50
CA ALA A 542 -12.28 -23.74 19.48
C ALA A 542 -10.87 -24.32 19.32
N SER A 543 -10.56 -24.80 18.11
CA SER A 543 -9.19 -25.02 17.66
C SER A 543 -8.60 -23.67 17.26
N GLY A 544 -8.45 -22.76 18.23
CA GLY A 544 -7.69 -21.55 18.01
C GLY A 544 -6.23 -21.95 17.82
N ASN A 545 -5.71 -21.87 16.60
CA ASN A 545 -4.28 -21.90 16.39
C ASN A 545 -3.65 -20.87 17.35
N PRO A 546 -2.55 -21.19 18.05
CA PRO A 546 -1.88 -20.21 18.88
C PRO A 546 -1.58 -18.98 18.02
N LYS A 547 -2.04 -17.79 18.44
CA LYS A 547 -1.79 -16.52 17.73
C LYS A 547 -0.34 -16.50 17.28
N ALA A 548 -0.13 -16.44 15.96
CA ALA A 548 1.19 -16.64 15.39
C ALA A 548 2.16 -15.61 15.99
N MET A 549 3.15 -16.10 16.73
CA MET A 549 4.14 -15.24 17.38
C MET A 549 5.28 -14.95 16.40
N PRO A 550 5.60 -13.68 16.14
CA PRO A 550 6.72 -13.32 15.28
C PRO A 550 8.05 -13.82 15.83
N SER A 551 9.01 -13.96 14.92
CA SER A 551 10.40 -14.27 15.22
C SER A 551 10.98 -13.32 16.27
N VAL A 552 11.59 -13.90 17.31
CA VAL A 552 12.32 -13.15 18.34
C VAL A 552 13.43 -12.31 17.70
N ALA A 553 14.07 -12.82 16.64
CA ALA A 553 15.11 -12.07 15.93
C ALA A 553 14.54 -10.84 15.20
N ALA A 554 13.34 -10.95 14.63
CA ALA A 554 12.67 -9.82 13.98
C ALA A 554 12.24 -8.75 15.02
N LEU A 555 11.65 -9.17 16.14
CA LEU A 555 11.27 -8.26 17.24
C LEU A 555 12.49 -7.56 17.87
N ALA A 556 13.57 -8.30 18.11
CA ALA A 556 14.82 -7.73 18.62
C ALA A 556 15.50 -6.83 17.58
N GLY A 557 15.38 -7.16 16.29
CA GLY A 557 15.80 -6.31 15.17
C GLY A 557 15.06 -4.97 15.15
N LEU A 558 13.74 -5.00 15.18
CA LEU A 558 12.86 -3.83 15.27
C LEU A 558 13.25 -2.91 16.44
N ALA A 559 13.44 -3.48 17.64
CA ALA A 559 13.81 -2.72 18.82
C ALA A 559 15.17 -2.03 18.68
N ARG A 560 16.19 -2.73 18.14
CA ARG A 560 17.55 -2.18 17.93
C ARG A 560 17.59 -1.15 16.81
N ALA A 561 16.90 -1.39 15.70
CA ALA A 561 16.85 -0.48 14.56
C ALA A 561 16.18 0.84 14.93
N SER A 562 15.01 0.76 15.58
CA SER A 562 14.26 1.94 16.01
C SER A 562 14.99 2.75 17.08
N ALA A 563 15.66 2.10 18.03
CA ALA A 563 16.47 2.79 19.05
C ALA A 563 17.68 3.53 18.45
N ALA A 564 18.21 3.04 17.33
CA ALA A 564 19.32 3.65 16.62
C ALA A 564 18.90 4.65 15.53
N GLY A 565 17.59 4.91 15.37
CA GLY A 565 17.09 5.84 14.35
C GLY A 565 17.21 5.34 12.91
N ARG A 566 17.47 4.05 12.67
CA ARG A 566 17.63 3.48 11.32
C ARG A 566 16.26 3.28 10.68
N ARG A 567 15.79 4.26 9.89
CA ARG A 567 14.41 4.38 9.42
C ARG A 567 13.96 3.21 8.54
N ALA A 568 14.61 2.97 7.39
CA ALA A 568 14.22 1.90 6.48
C ALA A 568 14.37 0.51 7.12
N GLU A 569 15.42 0.28 7.91
CA GLU A 569 15.59 -0.96 8.66
C GLU A 569 14.47 -1.19 9.69
N THR A 570 14.02 -0.13 10.37
CA THR A 570 12.88 -0.21 11.29
C THR A 570 11.60 -0.58 10.55
N VAL A 571 11.35 0.02 9.39
CA VAL A 571 10.19 -0.30 8.55
C VAL A 571 10.24 -1.75 8.08
N LEU A 572 11.39 -2.23 7.57
CA LEU A 572 11.53 -3.62 7.12
C LEU A 572 11.28 -4.61 8.25
N TYR A 573 11.86 -4.39 9.43
CA TYR A 573 11.58 -5.24 10.58
C TYR A 573 10.11 -5.17 11.01
N ALA A 574 9.49 -3.99 10.96
CA ALA A 574 8.06 -3.84 11.24
C ALA A 574 7.22 -4.67 10.26
N MET A 575 7.50 -4.60 8.96
CA MET A 575 6.79 -5.38 7.94
C MET A 575 7.02 -6.88 8.12
N ILE A 576 8.26 -7.32 8.37
CA ILE A 576 8.57 -8.73 8.66
C ILE A 576 7.79 -9.22 9.89
N VAL A 577 7.71 -8.41 10.95
CA VAL A 577 6.93 -8.75 12.15
C VAL A 577 5.44 -8.84 11.82
N LEU A 578 4.89 -7.90 11.05
CA LEU A 578 3.48 -7.88 10.69
C LEU A 578 3.08 -8.95 9.67
N GLY A 579 3.98 -9.40 8.80
CA GLY A 579 3.68 -10.51 7.89
C GLY A 579 3.79 -11.90 8.53
N GLN A 580 4.20 -11.99 9.80
CA GLN A 580 4.27 -13.23 10.58
C GLN A 580 3.08 -13.42 11.53
N VAL A 581 2.19 -12.44 11.63
CA VAL A 581 0.98 -12.53 12.46
C VAL A 581 -0.19 -13.12 11.69
N ASP A 582 -1.26 -13.46 12.40
CA ASP A 582 -2.56 -13.82 11.83
C ASP A 582 -3.45 -12.57 11.63
N GLU A 583 -4.68 -12.77 11.17
CA GLU A 583 -5.70 -11.71 10.99
C GLU A 583 -6.09 -10.99 12.29
N SER A 584 -5.78 -11.56 13.46
CA SER A 584 -6.14 -11.02 14.77
C SER A 584 -4.92 -10.86 15.69
N PRO A 585 -3.90 -10.06 15.27
CA PRO A 585 -2.61 -10.02 15.92
C PRO A 585 -2.70 -9.58 17.38
N HIS A 586 -1.84 -10.13 18.23
CA HIS A 586 -1.77 -9.71 19.62
C HIS A 586 -1.37 -8.23 19.72
N ALA A 587 -2.12 -7.44 20.50
CA ALA A 587 -1.92 -5.99 20.60
C ALA A 587 -0.48 -5.62 21.03
N GLY A 588 0.15 -6.43 21.87
CA GLY A 588 1.56 -6.29 22.27
C GLY A 588 2.55 -6.26 21.09
N ILE A 589 2.30 -7.06 20.04
CA ILE A 589 3.11 -7.08 18.81
C ILE A 589 2.89 -5.80 18.03
N VAL A 590 1.64 -5.43 17.77
CA VAL A 590 1.29 -4.19 17.06
C VAL A 590 1.83 -2.97 17.80
N GLY A 591 1.69 -2.90 19.12
CA GLY A 591 2.26 -1.80 19.92
C GLY A 591 3.79 -1.76 19.91
N SER A 592 4.48 -2.86 19.63
CA SER A 592 5.93 -2.85 19.43
C SER A 592 6.31 -2.25 18.08
N VAL A 593 5.53 -2.58 17.03
CA VAL A 593 5.65 -1.95 15.69
C VAL A 593 5.36 -0.45 15.77
N VAL A 594 4.23 -0.06 16.36
CA VAL A 594 3.82 1.33 16.56
C VAL A 594 4.94 2.11 17.26
N ARG A 595 5.46 1.64 18.39
CA ARG A 595 6.59 2.31 19.08
C ARG A 595 7.85 2.41 18.22
N GLY A 596 8.15 1.37 17.44
CA GLY A 596 9.29 1.36 16.53
C GLY A 596 9.16 2.47 15.48
N LEU A 597 8.01 2.56 14.83
CA LEU A 597 7.71 3.55 13.80
C LEU A 597 7.71 4.99 14.36
N GLN A 598 7.11 5.21 15.53
CA GLN A 598 7.14 6.54 16.18
C GLN A 598 8.57 7.02 16.47
N ARG A 599 9.47 6.12 16.89
CA ARG A 599 10.87 6.48 17.16
C ARG A 599 11.64 6.96 15.93
N VAL A 600 11.23 6.55 14.73
CA VAL A 600 11.86 6.96 13.46
C VAL A 600 11.08 8.06 12.73
N GLY A 601 10.09 8.65 13.39
CA GLY A 601 9.28 9.77 12.90
C GLY A 601 8.17 9.39 11.93
N LEU A 602 7.72 8.13 11.94
CA LEU A 602 6.62 7.64 11.10
C LEU A 602 5.31 7.56 11.90
N ASP A 603 4.91 8.67 12.52
CA ASP A 603 3.73 8.72 13.40
C ASP A 603 2.42 8.45 12.67
N THR A 604 2.27 8.94 11.43
CA THR A 604 1.07 8.70 10.61
C THR A 604 0.90 7.22 10.28
N ASP A 605 1.99 6.55 9.89
CA ASP A 605 1.98 5.10 9.63
C ASP A 605 1.70 4.29 10.89
N ALA A 606 2.27 4.71 12.02
CA ALA A 606 2.02 4.09 13.32
C ALA A 606 0.54 4.20 13.72
N GLN A 607 -0.10 5.34 13.45
CA GLN A 607 -1.54 5.56 13.67
C GLN A 607 -2.41 4.74 12.75
N ALA A 608 -2.08 4.68 11.46
CA ALA A 608 -2.81 3.88 10.47
C ALA A 608 -2.81 2.38 10.88
N ILE A 609 -1.64 1.83 11.21
CA ILE A 609 -1.51 0.44 11.70
C ILE A 609 -2.32 0.20 12.99
N ALA A 610 -2.30 1.15 13.94
CA ALA A 610 -3.09 1.03 15.16
C ALA A 610 -4.60 1.14 14.91
N ARG A 611 -5.02 2.03 14.01
CA ARG A 611 -6.42 2.19 13.57
C ARG A 611 -6.92 0.91 12.92
N SER A 612 -6.17 0.34 11.97
CA SER A 612 -6.50 -0.95 11.35
C SER A 612 -6.81 -2.01 12.41
N LEU A 613 -5.93 -2.19 13.41
CA LEU A 613 -6.16 -3.15 14.49
C LEU A 613 -7.44 -2.85 15.30
N LEU A 614 -7.73 -1.58 15.59
CA LEU A 614 -8.90 -1.19 16.37
C LEU A 614 -10.20 -1.41 15.59
N VAL A 615 -10.20 -1.07 14.30
CA VAL A 615 -11.39 -1.15 13.44
C VAL A 615 -11.75 -2.60 13.12
N THR A 616 -10.77 -3.46 12.79
CA THR A 616 -11.01 -4.88 12.47
C THR A 616 -11.60 -5.67 13.64
N ARG A 617 -11.43 -5.22 14.89
CA ARG A 617 -11.99 -5.87 16.09
C ARG A 617 -13.33 -5.30 16.56
N ALA A 618 -13.79 -4.22 15.94
CA ALA A 618 -15.08 -3.58 16.23
C ALA A 618 -16.21 -4.07 15.30
N GLN A 619 -15.86 -4.91 14.32
CA GLN A 619 -16.74 -5.72 13.48
C GLN A 619 -16.97 -7.07 14.17
#